data_AF-A0A956QKE0-F1
#
_entry.id   AF-A0A956QKE0-F1
#
_cell.length_a   1.000
_cell.length_b   1.000
_cell.length_c   1.000
_cell.angle_alpha   90.00
_cell.angle_beta   90.00
_cell.angle_gamma   90.00
#
_symmetry.space_group_name_H-M   'P 1'
#
loop_
_entity.id
_entity.type
_entity.pdbx_description
1 polymer ?
#
loop_
_entity_poly.entity_id
_entity_poly.type
_entity_poly.pdbx_seq_one_letter_code
_entity_poly.pdbx_strand_id
1 'polypeptide(L)'
;MARSSARLANLLYWSQVFFFFSGATGLIYQVLWTRRLTLTYGHTVLAVSTVLTAFMAGLALGSLVVGRSSDARVGQVDGAKFLAYYGWLEGFIGVWALATLPMLGLVEKAYVHLASNGTSGLPLHVACFIGAGLVLIPPTTAMGGTVPLLTRLLVHRQEDLGRILSRLYGLNTLGAVVGAGLAGFVLLPSLGLVLTLILTALVNLAIGVSAVRLGNSTALGVGPAQDERSASASLPAKLWVIPLCFALAGGASMAYQVAWNRALALSLGSSVYAFS
;
A
#
# COMPACT_ATOMS: atom_id res chain seq x y z
N MET A 1 -5.13 36.75 -3.44
CA MET A 1 -5.18 35.97 -2.19
C MET A 1 -6.38 35.04 -2.06
N ALA A 2 -7.63 35.45 -2.32
CA ALA A 2 -8.80 34.56 -2.18
C ALA A 2 -8.85 33.37 -3.18
N ARG A 3 -8.34 33.54 -4.41
CA ARG A 3 -8.27 32.44 -5.41
C ARG A 3 -7.19 31.39 -5.11
N SER A 4 -6.10 31.77 -4.41
CA SER A 4 -5.03 30.83 -4.05
C SER A 4 -5.41 29.97 -2.84
N SER A 5 -6.15 30.53 -1.87
CA SER A 5 -6.67 29.77 -0.72
C SER A 5 -7.73 28.74 -1.12
N ALA A 6 -8.64 29.10 -2.05
CA ALA A 6 -9.64 28.16 -2.55
C ALA A 6 -9.03 26.97 -3.32
N ARG A 7 -7.98 27.21 -4.13
CA ARG A 7 -7.26 26.14 -4.85
C ARG A 7 -6.52 25.20 -3.91
N LEU A 8 -5.86 25.74 -2.88
CA LEU A 8 -5.21 24.94 -1.85
C LEU A 8 -6.23 24.08 -1.10
N ALA A 9 -7.34 24.67 -0.63
CA ALA A 9 -8.39 23.91 0.06
C ALA A 9 -8.94 22.77 -0.80
N ASN A 10 -9.19 23.02 -2.09
CA ASN A 10 -9.62 21.99 -3.04
C ASN A 10 -8.57 20.88 -3.18
N LEU A 11 -7.29 21.24 -3.30
CA LEU A 11 -6.20 20.27 -3.44
C LEU A 11 -6.05 19.37 -2.19
N LEU A 12 -6.17 19.95 -0.99
CA LEU A 12 -6.11 19.21 0.27
C LEU A 12 -7.34 18.31 0.48
N TYR A 13 -8.52 18.74 0.04
CA TYR A 13 -9.73 17.93 0.09
C TYR A 13 -9.60 16.71 -0.85
N TRP A 14 -9.20 16.92 -2.10
CA TRP A 14 -9.06 15.83 -3.07
C TRP A 14 -7.96 14.85 -2.68
N SER A 15 -6.85 15.31 -2.09
CA SER A 15 -5.79 14.39 -1.63
C SER A 15 -6.29 13.45 -0.53
N GLN A 16 -7.15 13.91 0.38
CA GLN A 16 -7.79 13.07 1.40
C GLN A 16 -8.76 12.06 0.80
N VAL A 17 -9.59 12.48 -0.17
CA VAL A 17 -10.51 11.59 -0.90
C VAL A 17 -9.74 10.50 -1.63
N PHE A 18 -8.69 10.87 -2.37
CA PHE A 18 -7.82 9.92 -3.05
C PHE A 18 -7.17 8.94 -2.07
N PHE A 19 -6.72 9.42 -0.92
CA PHE A 19 -6.06 8.56 0.07
C PHE A 19 -7.03 7.55 0.71
N PHE A 20 -8.30 7.92 0.91
CA PHE A 20 -9.34 6.96 1.32
C PHE A 20 -9.52 5.84 0.30
N PHE A 21 -9.70 6.18 -0.98
CA PHE A 21 -9.88 5.16 -2.02
C PHE A 21 -8.62 4.34 -2.27
N SER A 22 -7.43 4.95 -2.17
CA SER A 22 -6.15 4.25 -2.21
C SER A 22 -6.07 3.18 -1.11
N GLY A 23 -6.41 3.53 0.13
CA GLY A 23 -6.52 2.57 1.23
C GLY A 23 -7.49 1.43 0.94
N ALA A 24 -8.67 1.73 0.38
CA ALA A 24 -9.63 0.71 -0.02
C ALA A 24 -9.06 -0.22 -1.10
N THR A 25 -8.49 0.33 -2.17
CA THR A 25 -7.88 -0.47 -3.25
C THR A 25 -6.73 -1.34 -2.75
N GLY A 26 -5.88 -0.82 -1.85
CA GLY A 26 -4.75 -1.55 -1.26
C GLY A 26 -5.20 -2.83 -0.56
N LEU A 27 -6.27 -2.76 0.23
CA LEU A 27 -6.80 -3.93 0.94
C LEU A 27 -7.61 -4.85 0.02
N ILE A 28 -8.30 -4.31 -1.00
CA ILE A 28 -8.90 -5.14 -2.05
C ILE A 28 -7.80 -5.99 -2.73
N TYR A 29 -6.67 -5.39 -3.11
CA TYR A 29 -5.54 -6.14 -3.68
C TYR A 29 -5.00 -7.19 -2.73
N GLN A 30 -4.83 -6.87 -1.46
CA GLN A 30 -4.34 -7.84 -0.47
C GLN A 30 -5.24 -9.08 -0.39
N VAL A 31 -6.57 -8.90 -0.37
CA VAL A 31 -7.55 -10.01 -0.39
C VAL A 31 -7.47 -10.78 -1.71
N LEU A 32 -7.44 -10.08 -2.85
CA LEU A 32 -7.37 -10.68 -4.19
C LEU A 32 -6.11 -11.53 -4.38
N TRP A 33 -4.95 -11.00 -4.00
CA TRP A 33 -3.67 -11.71 -4.12
C TRP A 33 -3.60 -12.90 -3.17
N THR A 34 -4.09 -12.75 -1.93
CA THR A 34 -4.18 -13.87 -0.97
C THR A 34 -5.03 -15.00 -1.54
N ARG A 35 -6.19 -14.65 -2.11
CA ARG A 35 -7.08 -15.63 -2.74
C ARG A 35 -6.44 -16.27 -3.97
N ARG A 36 -5.81 -15.49 -4.86
CA ARG A 36 -5.15 -16.02 -6.06
C ARG A 36 -4.06 -17.02 -5.69
N LEU A 37 -3.19 -16.67 -4.73
CA LEU A 37 -2.12 -17.57 -4.28
C LEU A 37 -2.66 -18.80 -3.56
N THR A 38 -3.75 -18.66 -2.80
CA THR A 38 -4.40 -19.82 -2.15
C THR A 38 -4.97 -20.78 -3.20
N LEU A 39 -5.60 -20.27 -4.26
CA LEU A 39 -6.12 -21.10 -5.35
C LEU A 39 -5.00 -21.80 -6.14
N THR A 40 -3.83 -21.17 -6.25
CA THR A 40 -2.68 -21.74 -6.96
C THR A 40 -1.92 -22.77 -6.13
N TYR A 41 -1.63 -22.47 -4.86
CA TYR A 41 -0.76 -23.30 -4.03
C TYR A 41 -1.51 -24.26 -3.11
N GLY A 42 -2.82 -24.08 -2.90
CA GLY A 42 -3.63 -24.87 -1.95
C GLY A 42 -3.29 -24.63 -0.46
N HIS A 43 -2.14 -24.02 -0.17
CA HIS A 43 -1.65 -23.73 1.18
C HIS A 43 -2.05 -22.33 1.63
N THR A 44 -3.16 -22.24 2.36
CA THR A 44 -3.73 -20.98 2.88
C THR A 44 -2.73 -20.20 3.73
N VAL A 45 -2.01 -20.87 4.64
CA VAL A 45 -1.03 -20.23 5.53
C VAL A 45 0.14 -19.66 4.73
N LEU A 46 0.65 -20.41 3.74
CA LEU A 46 1.76 -19.95 2.90
C LEU A 46 1.32 -18.72 2.08
N ALA A 47 0.15 -18.79 1.44
CA ALA A 47 -0.40 -17.68 0.66
C ALA A 47 -0.57 -16.41 1.49
N VAL A 48 -1.25 -16.49 2.64
CA VAL A 48 -1.48 -15.34 3.53
C VAL A 48 -0.14 -14.78 4.03
N SER A 49 0.77 -15.64 4.47
CA SER A 49 2.07 -15.20 5.01
C SER A 49 2.92 -14.54 3.94
N THR A 50 2.99 -15.10 2.73
CA THR A 50 3.73 -14.51 1.60
C THR A 50 3.20 -13.14 1.23
N VAL A 51 1.87 -13.00 1.07
CA VAL A 51 1.27 -11.70 0.75
C VAL A 51 1.55 -10.70 1.86
N LEU A 52 1.36 -11.09 3.12
CA LEU A 52 1.54 -10.19 4.25
C LEU A 52 2.98 -9.72 4.41
N THR A 53 3.94 -10.64 4.27
CA THR A 53 5.35 -10.30 4.29
C THR A 53 5.71 -9.38 3.13
N ALA A 54 5.27 -9.66 1.90
CA ALA A 54 5.52 -8.79 0.76
C ALA A 54 4.85 -7.41 0.90
N PHE A 55 3.67 -7.34 1.50
CA PHE A 55 2.95 -6.10 1.76
C PHE A 55 3.70 -5.26 2.80
N MET A 56 4.03 -5.83 3.95
CA MET A 56 4.75 -5.11 5.02
C MET A 56 6.18 -4.73 4.61
N ALA A 57 6.90 -5.63 3.95
CA ALA A 57 8.25 -5.34 3.44
C ALA A 57 8.21 -4.24 2.38
N GLY A 58 7.28 -4.31 1.43
CA GLY A 58 7.09 -3.25 0.44
C GLY A 58 6.72 -1.92 1.07
N LEU A 59 5.74 -1.88 1.99
CA LEU A 59 5.37 -0.64 2.69
C LEU A 59 6.57 -0.01 3.42
N ALA A 60 7.38 -0.83 4.10
CA ALA A 60 8.59 -0.39 4.77
C ALA A 60 9.62 0.15 3.77
N LEU A 61 9.90 -0.58 2.69
CA LEU A 61 10.83 -0.13 1.64
C LEU A 61 10.36 1.16 0.98
N GLY A 62 9.07 1.26 0.65
CA GLY A 62 8.45 2.42 0.02
C GLY A 62 8.54 3.65 0.89
N SER A 63 8.19 3.53 2.17
CA SER A 63 8.25 4.64 3.11
C SER A 63 9.68 5.15 3.33
N LEU A 64 10.68 4.25 3.33
CA LEU A 64 12.09 4.62 3.44
C LEU A 64 12.63 5.29 2.16
N VAL A 65 12.41 4.67 1.00
CA VAL A 65 12.94 5.14 -0.29
C VAL A 65 12.27 6.44 -0.69
N VAL A 66 10.94 6.48 -0.68
CA VAL A 66 10.17 7.66 -1.07
C VAL A 66 10.26 8.74 -0.01
N GLY A 67 10.30 8.40 1.29
CA GLY A 67 10.54 9.37 2.36
C GLY A 67 11.85 10.12 2.16
N ARG A 68 12.98 9.42 2.09
CA ARG A 68 14.30 10.05 1.83
C ARG A 68 14.33 10.86 0.53
N SER A 69 13.72 10.32 -0.52
CA SER A 69 13.65 10.96 -1.83
C SER A 69 12.75 12.19 -1.86
N SER A 70 11.72 12.23 -1.01
CA SER A 70 10.82 13.38 -0.86
C SER A 70 11.46 14.48 -0.02
N ASP A 71 12.22 14.09 1.02
CA ASP A 71 12.93 14.98 1.92
C ASP A 71 14.03 15.75 1.19
N ALA A 72 14.79 15.04 0.34
CA ALA A 72 15.82 15.65 -0.51
C ALA A 72 15.28 16.67 -1.53
N ARG A 73 13.97 16.65 -1.80
CA ARG A 73 13.30 17.54 -2.77
C ARG A 73 12.56 18.70 -2.10
N VAL A 74 12.52 18.76 -0.77
CA VAL A 74 11.92 19.87 -0.03
C VAL A 74 12.67 21.17 -0.38
N GLY A 75 11.93 22.22 -0.70
CA GLY A 75 12.49 23.53 -1.10
C GLY A 75 13.00 23.61 -2.55
N GLN A 76 13.16 22.48 -3.25
CA GLN A 76 13.51 22.44 -4.67
C GLN A 76 12.28 22.39 -5.58
N VAL A 77 11.15 21.94 -5.04
CA VAL A 77 9.93 21.66 -5.79
C VAL A 77 8.72 22.27 -5.09
N ASP A 78 7.80 22.85 -5.87
CA ASP A 78 6.51 23.32 -5.36
C ASP A 78 5.75 22.19 -4.66
N GLY A 79 5.16 22.49 -3.50
CA GLY A 79 4.39 21.55 -2.68
C GLY A 79 3.34 20.77 -3.46
N ALA A 80 2.68 21.40 -4.45
CA ALA A 80 1.67 20.73 -5.27
C ALA A 80 2.22 19.57 -6.10
N LYS A 81 3.52 19.56 -6.45
CA LYS A 81 4.12 18.46 -7.22
C LYS A 81 4.22 17.17 -6.42
N PHE A 82 4.20 17.22 -5.08
CA PHE A 82 4.11 16.00 -4.27
C PHE A 82 2.80 15.25 -4.53
N LEU A 83 1.70 15.95 -4.85
CA LEU A 83 0.46 15.32 -5.29
C LEU A 83 0.62 14.64 -6.66
N ALA A 84 1.39 15.22 -7.57
CA ALA A 84 1.68 14.61 -8.86
C ALA A 84 2.55 13.35 -8.71
N TYR A 85 3.57 13.37 -7.84
CA TYR A 85 4.35 12.17 -7.51
C TYR A 85 3.48 11.08 -6.87
N TYR A 86 2.57 11.46 -5.98
CA TYR A 86 1.57 10.53 -5.43
C TYR A 86 0.73 9.92 -6.56
N GLY A 87 0.26 10.75 -7.50
CA GLY A 87 -0.49 10.27 -8.67
C GLY A 87 0.31 9.31 -9.56
N TRP A 88 1.62 9.51 -9.73
CA TRP A 88 2.47 8.56 -10.44
C TRP A 88 2.60 7.21 -9.73
N LEU A 89 2.69 7.20 -8.40
CA LEU A 89 2.67 5.95 -7.64
C LEU A 89 1.34 5.21 -7.79
N GLU A 90 0.22 5.91 -7.69
CA GLU A 90 -1.12 5.34 -7.88
C GLU A 90 -1.31 4.80 -9.31
N GLY A 91 -0.86 5.55 -10.31
CA GLY A 91 -0.86 5.09 -11.70
C GLY A 91 -0.02 3.82 -11.88
N PHE A 92 1.18 3.78 -11.30
CA PHE A 92 2.03 2.60 -11.32
C PHE A 92 1.37 1.40 -10.63
N ILE A 93 0.73 1.60 -9.46
CA ILE A 93 -0.02 0.54 -8.76
C ILE A 93 -1.12 -0.03 -9.67
N GLY A 94 -1.91 0.84 -10.31
CA GLY A 94 -2.98 0.41 -11.21
C GLY A 94 -2.46 -0.37 -12.43
N VAL A 95 -1.42 0.13 -13.11
CA VAL A 95 -0.81 -0.59 -14.25
C VAL A 95 -0.23 -1.93 -13.80
N TRP A 96 0.52 -1.93 -12.69
CA TRP A 96 1.14 -3.15 -12.17
C TRP A 96 0.09 -4.18 -11.76
N ALA A 97 -1.00 -3.74 -11.12
CA ALA A 97 -2.11 -4.59 -10.74
C ALA A 97 -2.64 -5.39 -11.93
N LEU A 98 -2.85 -4.75 -13.09
CA LEU A 98 -3.29 -5.44 -14.32
C LEU A 98 -2.29 -6.52 -14.79
N ALA A 99 -0.99 -6.28 -14.61
CA ALA A 99 0.06 -7.25 -14.91
C ALA A 99 0.20 -8.35 -13.86
N THR A 100 -0.32 -8.18 -12.63
CA THR A 100 -0.12 -9.17 -11.56
C THR A 100 -0.71 -10.54 -11.87
N LEU A 101 -1.87 -10.63 -12.53
CA LEU A 101 -2.49 -11.93 -12.85
C LEU A 101 -1.65 -12.78 -13.81
N PRO A 102 -1.23 -12.28 -14.99
CA PRO A 102 -0.35 -13.06 -15.86
C PRO A 102 1.00 -13.34 -15.21
N MET A 103 1.57 -12.41 -14.45
CA MET A 103 2.84 -12.63 -13.74
C MET A 103 2.72 -13.75 -12.69
N LEU A 104 1.65 -13.75 -11.88
CA LEU A 104 1.39 -14.85 -10.94
C LEU A 104 1.07 -16.16 -11.66
N GLY A 105 0.49 -16.11 -12.86
CA GLY A 105 0.36 -17.28 -13.73
C GLY A 105 1.70 -17.86 -14.20
N LEU A 106 2.73 -17.01 -14.41
CA LEU A 106 4.09 -17.49 -14.70
C LEU A 106 4.72 -18.12 -13.45
N VAL A 107 4.52 -17.53 -12.28
CA VAL A 107 4.97 -18.11 -11.00
C VAL A 107 4.30 -19.47 -10.76
N GLU A 108 3.01 -19.60 -11.05
CA GLU A 108 2.27 -20.87 -11.01
C GLU A 108 2.86 -21.92 -11.95
N LYS A 109 3.15 -21.56 -13.21
CA LYS A 109 3.79 -22.48 -14.16
C LYS A 109 5.17 -22.95 -13.67
N ALA A 110 5.97 -22.04 -13.14
CA ALA A 110 7.27 -22.37 -12.55
C ALA A 110 7.13 -23.30 -11.33
N TYR A 111 6.14 -23.03 -10.46
CA TYR A 111 5.81 -23.90 -9.33
C TYR A 111 5.45 -25.31 -9.77
N VAL A 112 4.53 -25.44 -10.74
CA VAL A 112 4.09 -26.75 -11.25
C VAL A 112 5.26 -27.50 -11.88
N HIS A 113 6.10 -26.82 -12.67
CA HIS A 113 7.28 -27.43 -13.27
C HIS A 113 8.27 -27.96 -12.22
N LEU A 114 8.53 -27.17 -11.17
CA LEU A 114 9.44 -27.57 -10.10
C LEU A 114 8.90 -28.75 -9.30
N ALA A 115 7.59 -28.73 -9.02
CA ALA A 115 6.87 -29.82 -8.36
C ALA A 115 6.86 -31.11 -9.19
N SER A 116 6.61 -31.02 -10.51
CA SER A 116 6.61 -32.19 -11.41
C SER A 116 7.99 -32.82 -11.55
N ASN A 117 9.06 -32.05 -11.36
CA ASN A 117 10.44 -32.54 -11.36
C ASN A 117 10.87 -33.10 -9.99
N GLY A 118 9.94 -33.33 -9.07
CA GLY A 118 10.20 -33.96 -7.78
C GLY A 118 10.62 -33.01 -6.65
N THR A 119 10.65 -31.69 -6.90
CA THR A 119 10.92 -30.73 -5.82
C THR A 119 9.70 -30.62 -4.91
N SER A 120 9.89 -30.85 -3.62
CA SER A 120 8.80 -30.86 -2.64
C SER A 120 9.24 -30.26 -1.32
N GLY A 121 8.28 -29.97 -0.43
CA GLY A 121 8.56 -29.43 0.90
C GLY A 121 9.13 -28.00 0.88
N LEU A 122 10.11 -27.74 1.73
CA LEU A 122 10.65 -26.40 1.98
C LEU A 122 11.20 -25.69 0.72
N PRO A 123 12.03 -26.33 -0.14
CA PRO A 123 12.55 -25.68 -1.35
C PRO A 123 11.45 -25.16 -2.29
N LEU A 124 10.37 -25.94 -2.45
CA LEU A 124 9.23 -25.57 -3.29
C LEU A 124 8.49 -24.36 -2.70
N HIS A 125 8.28 -24.34 -1.38
CA HIS A 125 7.63 -23.22 -0.69
C HIS A 125 8.46 -21.94 -0.74
N VAL A 126 9.79 -22.05 -0.60
CA VAL A 126 10.71 -20.92 -0.74
C VAL A 126 10.66 -20.35 -2.16
N ALA A 127 10.66 -21.21 -3.18
CA ALA A 127 10.51 -20.78 -4.57
C ALA A 127 9.19 -20.03 -4.82
N CYS A 128 8.07 -20.51 -4.25
CA CYS A 128 6.78 -19.80 -4.29
C CYS A 128 6.86 -18.44 -3.62
N PHE A 129 7.43 -18.40 -2.42
CA PHE A 129 7.54 -17.20 -1.62
C PHE A 129 8.35 -16.12 -2.35
N ILE A 130 9.49 -16.50 -2.93
CA ILE A 130 10.33 -15.59 -3.73
C ILE A 130 9.58 -15.16 -5.00
N GLY A 131 9.02 -16.11 -5.75
CA GLY A 131 8.32 -15.81 -7.01
C GLY A 131 7.15 -14.85 -6.81
N ALA A 132 6.28 -15.11 -5.84
CA ALA A 132 5.19 -14.20 -5.49
C ALA A 132 5.70 -12.88 -4.89
N GLY A 133 6.73 -12.92 -4.04
CA GLY A 133 7.37 -11.73 -3.48
C GLY A 133 7.87 -10.77 -4.56
N LEU A 134 8.52 -11.28 -5.60
CA LEU A 134 9.00 -10.47 -6.72
C LEU A 134 7.87 -9.76 -7.50
N VAL A 135 6.69 -10.38 -7.57
CA VAL A 135 5.52 -9.77 -8.22
C VAL A 135 4.85 -8.74 -7.31
N LEU A 136 4.82 -8.99 -5.99
CA LEU A 136 4.06 -8.19 -5.03
C LEU A 136 4.84 -7.03 -4.42
N ILE A 137 6.17 -7.14 -4.26
CA ILE A 137 7.00 -6.08 -3.66
C ILE A 137 6.94 -4.76 -4.44
N PRO A 138 7.00 -4.72 -5.78
CA PRO A 138 6.98 -3.44 -6.50
C PRO A 138 5.72 -2.58 -6.23
N PRO A 139 4.48 -3.09 -6.37
CA PRO A 139 3.29 -2.28 -6.10
C PRO A 139 3.14 -1.95 -4.62
N THR A 140 3.51 -2.85 -3.70
CA THR A 140 3.43 -2.57 -2.25
C THR A 140 4.48 -1.55 -1.82
N THR A 141 5.63 -1.50 -2.49
CA THR A 141 6.63 -0.43 -2.34
C THR A 141 6.08 0.91 -2.80
N ALA A 142 5.38 0.95 -3.94
CA ALA A 142 4.68 2.17 -4.36
C ALA A 142 3.61 2.60 -3.35
N MET A 143 2.81 1.65 -2.81
CA MET A 143 1.83 1.94 -1.75
C MET A 143 2.49 2.54 -0.50
N GLY A 144 3.66 2.04 -0.09
CA GLY A 144 4.42 2.56 1.05
C GLY A 144 4.91 3.99 0.89
N GLY A 145 5.09 4.44 -0.36
CA GLY A 145 5.52 5.80 -0.68
C GLY A 145 4.41 6.85 -0.64
N THR A 146 3.14 6.46 -0.54
CA THR A 146 2.00 7.38 -0.59
C THR A 146 1.96 8.32 0.61
N VAL A 147 2.11 7.80 1.83
CA VAL A 147 2.09 8.59 3.08
C VAL A 147 3.19 9.64 3.13
N PRO A 148 4.48 9.32 2.87
CA PRO A 148 5.52 10.35 2.85
C PRO A 148 5.22 11.51 1.90
N LEU A 149 4.74 11.23 0.68
CA LEU A 149 4.43 12.27 -0.30
C LEU A 149 3.26 13.16 0.15
N LEU A 150 2.18 12.56 0.65
CA LEU A 150 1.05 13.33 1.15
C LEU A 150 1.41 14.12 2.41
N THR A 151 2.28 13.58 3.27
CA THR A 151 2.79 14.31 4.43
C THR A 151 3.54 15.56 4.01
N ARG A 152 4.40 15.47 2.98
CA ARG A 152 5.12 16.64 2.42
C ARG A 152 4.19 17.66 1.76
N LEU A 153 3.05 17.23 1.26
CA LEU A 153 2.04 18.12 0.71
C LEU A 153 1.21 18.85 1.78
N LEU A 154 0.83 18.14 2.85
CA LEU A 154 -0.14 18.62 3.83
C LEU A 154 0.53 19.33 5.02
N VAL A 155 1.69 18.86 5.47
CA VAL A 155 2.37 19.39 6.66
C VAL A 155 3.26 20.58 6.30
N HIS A 156 2.86 21.75 6.79
CA HIS A 156 3.60 23.00 6.62
C HIS A 156 4.29 23.46 7.92
N ARG A 157 3.77 23.05 9.08
CA ARG A 157 4.33 23.33 10.41
C ARG A 157 4.44 22.04 11.20
N GLN A 158 5.48 21.91 12.04
CA GLN A 158 5.67 20.70 12.85
C GLN A 158 4.50 20.45 13.81
N GLU A 159 3.86 21.51 14.32
CA GLU A 159 2.69 21.42 15.20
C GLU A 159 1.50 20.71 14.56
N ASP A 160 1.37 20.78 13.22
CA ASP A 160 0.29 20.14 12.48
C ASP A 160 0.55 18.67 12.16
N LEU A 161 1.81 18.20 12.30
CA LEU A 161 2.26 16.88 11.87
C LEU A 161 1.38 15.77 12.48
N GLY A 162 1.19 15.78 13.80
CA GLY A 162 0.40 14.76 14.50
C GLY A 162 -1.08 14.74 14.07
N ARG A 163 -1.69 15.92 13.92
CA ARG A 163 -3.10 16.06 13.49
C ARG A 163 -3.30 15.62 12.04
N ILE A 164 -2.37 15.95 11.15
CA ILE A 164 -2.46 15.60 9.73
C ILE A 164 -2.19 14.11 9.53
N LEU A 165 -1.14 13.56 10.16
CA LEU A 165 -0.83 12.14 10.09
C LEU A 165 -1.98 11.30 10.64
N SER A 166 -2.53 11.64 11.81
CA SER A 166 -3.67 10.90 12.37
C SER A 166 -4.90 10.93 11.45
N ARG A 167 -5.21 12.07 10.82
CA ARG A 167 -6.30 12.17 9.84
C ARG A 167 -6.04 11.33 8.59
N LEU A 168 -4.83 11.39 8.03
CA LEU A 168 -4.44 10.59 6.87
C LEU A 168 -4.54 9.10 7.20
N TYR A 169 -3.88 8.64 8.27
CA TYR A 169 -3.94 7.26 8.71
C TYR A 169 -5.37 6.81 9.01
N GLY A 170 -6.18 7.66 9.64
CA GLY A 170 -7.60 7.37 9.90
C GLY A 170 -8.40 7.14 8.62
N LEU A 171 -8.29 8.04 7.64
CA LEU A 171 -8.98 7.92 6.34
C LEU A 171 -8.53 6.70 5.55
N ASN A 172 -7.22 6.44 5.48
CA ASN A 172 -6.69 5.27 4.80
C ASN A 172 -7.09 3.98 5.50
N THR A 173 -7.11 3.95 6.83
CA THR A 173 -7.56 2.77 7.59
C THR A 173 -9.05 2.54 7.42
N LEU A 174 -9.87 3.59 7.42
CA LEU A 174 -11.30 3.46 7.14
C LEU A 174 -11.54 2.95 5.72
N GLY A 175 -10.84 3.50 4.74
CA GLY A 175 -10.86 3.02 3.37
C GLY A 175 -10.46 1.56 3.28
N ALA A 176 -9.36 1.18 3.94
CA ALA A 176 -8.87 -0.19 4.03
C ALA A 176 -9.91 -1.17 4.59
N VAL A 177 -10.60 -0.82 5.68
CA VAL A 177 -11.68 -1.62 6.26
C VAL A 177 -12.83 -1.79 5.27
N VAL A 178 -13.27 -0.69 4.65
CA VAL A 178 -14.32 -0.72 3.64
C VAL A 178 -13.91 -1.57 2.44
N GLY A 179 -12.67 -1.44 1.97
CA GLY A 179 -12.10 -2.18 0.86
C GLY A 179 -12.02 -3.68 1.13
N ALA A 180 -11.50 -4.10 2.30
CA ALA A 180 -11.43 -5.50 2.69
C ALA A 180 -12.84 -6.13 2.77
N GLY A 181 -13.79 -5.45 3.39
CA GLY A 181 -15.19 -5.90 3.45
C GLY A 181 -15.84 -5.99 2.07
N LEU A 182 -15.69 -4.95 1.24
CA LEU A 182 -16.22 -4.97 -0.13
C LEU A 182 -15.60 -6.07 -0.97
N ALA A 183 -14.29 -6.30 -0.86
CA ALA A 183 -13.60 -7.37 -1.59
C ALA A 183 -14.21 -8.73 -1.29
N GLY A 184 -14.33 -9.08 -0.02
CA GLY A 184 -14.79 -10.39 0.43
C GLY A 184 -16.27 -10.66 0.23
N PHE A 185 -17.10 -9.69 0.59
CA PHE A 185 -18.54 -9.90 0.72
C PHE A 185 -19.33 -9.46 -0.51
N VAL A 186 -18.77 -8.60 -1.37
CA VAL A 186 -19.52 -8.03 -2.50
C VAL A 186 -18.81 -8.29 -3.82
N LEU A 187 -17.59 -7.77 -3.99
CA LEU A 187 -16.91 -7.73 -5.28
C LEU A 187 -16.51 -9.13 -5.76
N LEU A 188 -15.83 -9.91 -4.91
CA LEU A 188 -15.41 -11.25 -5.29
C LEU A 188 -16.59 -12.23 -5.52
N PRO A 189 -17.65 -12.25 -4.68
CA PRO A 189 -18.82 -13.10 -4.95
C PRO A 189 -19.59 -12.71 -6.22
N SER A 190 -19.73 -11.42 -6.52
CA SER A 190 -20.57 -10.95 -7.64
C SER A 190 -19.82 -10.83 -8.97
N LEU A 191 -18.57 -10.36 -8.95
CA LEU A 191 -17.79 -10.03 -10.14
C LEU A 191 -16.66 -11.03 -10.42
N GLY A 192 -16.30 -11.84 -9.42
CA GLY A 192 -15.14 -12.72 -9.49
C GLY A 192 -13.80 -11.98 -9.42
N LEU A 193 -12.70 -12.74 -9.48
CA LEU A 193 -11.36 -12.25 -9.20
C LEU A 193 -10.84 -11.29 -10.28
N VAL A 194 -10.99 -11.64 -11.55
CA VAL A 194 -10.42 -10.87 -12.68
C VAL A 194 -11.10 -9.50 -12.81
N LEU A 195 -12.43 -9.46 -12.82
CA LEU A 195 -13.15 -8.19 -12.98
C LEU A 195 -12.96 -7.27 -11.77
N THR A 196 -12.96 -7.82 -10.55
CA THR A 196 -12.64 -7.05 -9.34
C THR A 196 -11.26 -6.41 -9.44
N LEU A 197 -10.25 -7.16 -9.90
CA LEU A 197 -8.90 -6.65 -10.07
C LEU A 197 -8.84 -5.51 -11.10
N ILE A 198 -9.50 -5.69 -12.25
CA ILE A 198 -9.54 -4.67 -13.31
C ILE A 198 -10.20 -3.39 -12.79
N LEU A 199 -11.37 -3.48 -12.15
CA LEU A 199 -12.07 -2.31 -11.62
C LEU A 199 -11.25 -1.60 -10.55
N THR A 200 -10.59 -2.35 -9.66
CA THR A 200 -9.71 -1.80 -8.63
C THR A 200 -8.53 -1.07 -9.27
N ALA A 201 -7.92 -1.65 -10.32
CA ALA A 201 -6.83 -1.02 -11.08
C ALA A 201 -7.29 0.27 -11.77
N LEU A 202 -8.50 0.29 -12.35
CA LEU A 202 -9.06 1.49 -12.95
C LEU A 202 -9.28 2.61 -11.92
N VAL A 203 -9.63 2.28 -10.68
CA VAL A 203 -9.72 3.26 -9.59
C VAL A 203 -8.35 3.88 -9.30
N ASN A 204 -7.28 3.08 -9.15
CA ASN A 204 -5.94 3.63 -8.95
C ASN A 204 -5.46 4.46 -10.14
N LEU A 205 -5.75 4.04 -11.38
CA LEU A 205 -5.44 4.83 -12.58
C LEU A 205 -6.20 6.18 -12.59
N ALA A 206 -7.48 6.17 -12.23
CA ALA A 206 -8.29 7.38 -12.14
C ALA A 206 -7.76 8.34 -11.06
N ILE A 207 -7.38 7.82 -9.89
CA ILE A 207 -6.69 8.57 -8.85
C ILE A 207 -5.39 9.15 -9.39
N GLY A 208 -4.57 8.31 -10.03
CA GLY A 208 -3.26 8.70 -10.56
C GLY A 208 -3.34 9.84 -11.56
N VAL A 209 -4.21 9.70 -12.57
CA VAL A 209 -4.45 10.75 -13.57
C VAL A 209 -4.98 12.04 -12.93
N SER A 210 -5.92 11.93 -12.00
CA SER A 210 -6.53 13.09 -11.34
C SER A 210 -5.52 13.83 -10.45
N ALA A 211 -4.73 13.10 -9.68
CA ALA A 211 -3.70 13.65 -8.80
C ALA A 211 -2.56 14.32 -9.59
N VAL A 212 -2.10 13.70 -10.70
CA VAL A 212 -1.11 14.32 -11.60
C VAL A 212 -1.65 15.61 -12.21
N ARG A 213 -2.89 15.61 -12.70
CA ARG A 213 -3.51 16.81 -13.28
C ARG A 213 -3.65 17.93 -12.26
N LEU A 214 -4.15 17.62 -11.05
CA LEU A 214 -4.32 18.60 -9.97
C LEU A 214 -2.98 19.15 -9.46
N GLY A 215 -1.99 18.27 -9.27
CA GLY A 215 -0.66 18.64 -8.81
C GLY A 215 0.12 19.48 -9.82
N ASN A 216 -0.03 19.23 -11.12
CA ASN A 216 0.63 20.02 -12.16
C ASN A 216 -0.08 21.34 -12.48
N SER A 217 -1.40 21.41 -12.30
CA SER A 217 -2.20 22.61 -12.61
C SER A 217 -2.23 23.64 -11.47
N THR A 218 -1.71 23.27 -10.30
CA THR A 218 -1.70 24.12 -9.11
C THR A 218 -0.27 24.52 -8.80
N ALA A 219 0.07 25.80 -8.92
CA ALA A 219 1.27 26.35 -8.29
C ALA A 219 0.87 26.86 -6.92
N LEU A 220 1.42 26.28 -5.85
CA LEU A 220 1.18 26.80 -4.50
C LEU A 220 2.08 28.02 -4.24
N GLY A 221 3.18 28.19 -4.99
CA GLY A 221 4.12 29.30 -4.79
C GLY A 221 4.71 29.32 -3.38
N VAL A 222 4.60 28.21 -2.67
CA VAL A 222 5.11 28.03 -1.31
C VAL A 222 6.62 27.84 -1.48
N GLY A 223 7.35 28.92 -1.19
CA GLY A 223 8.81 28.88 -1.03
C GLY A 223 9.21 27.85 0.02
N PRO A 224 10.50 27.48 0.08
CA PRO A 224 10.99 26.46 0.99
C PRO A 224 10.41 26.68 2.38
N ALA A 225 9.77 25.67 2.95
CA ALA A 225 9.51 25.65 4.37
C ALA A 225 10.85 26.01 5.03
N GLN A 226 10.88 27.11 5.79
CA GLN A 226 12.07 27.48 6.53
C GLN A 226 12.38 26.29 7.40
N ASP A 227 13.47 25.60 7.09
CA ASP A 227 14.16 24.72 8.01
C ASP A 227 14.55 25.62 9.19
N GLU A 228 13.65 25.80 10.14
CA GLU A 228 14.06 25.77 11.54
C GLU A 228 14.71 24.40 11.70
N ARG A 229 16.00 24.34 11.38
CA ARG A 229 16.91 23.29 11.78
C ARG A 229 16.69 23.17 13.27
N SER A 230 15.84 22.22 13.64
CA SER A 230 15.69 21.80 15.01
C SER A 230 17.11 21.59 15.50
N ALA A 231 17.50 22.37 16.51
CA ALA A 231 18.74 22.17 17.23
C ALA A 231 18.90 20.67 17.41
N SER A 232 20.09 20.15 17.09
CA SER A 232 20.43 18.74 17.20
C SER A 232 20.27 18.31 18.66
N ALA A 233 19.03 18.01 19.06
CA ALA A 233 18.74 17.38 20.31
C ALA A 233 19.41 16.02 20.20
N SER A 234 20.39 15.77 21.06
CA SER A 234 21.04 14.48 21.16
C SER A 234 19.95 13.43 21.35
N LEU A 235 19.78 12.57 20.34
CA LEU A 235 18.79 11.51 20.39
C LEU A 235 19.16 10.59 21.57
N PRO A 236 18.23 10.29 22.49
CA PRO A 236 18.49 9.35 23.58
C PRO A 236 19.08 8.04 23.05
N ALA A 237 20.10 7.50 23.73
CA ALA A 237 20.81 6.27 23.32
C ALA A 237 19.90 5.03 23.15
N LYS A 238 18.66 5.08 23.67
CA LYS A 238 17.67 4.00 23.58
C LYS A 238 16.58 4.25 22.53
N LEU A 239 16.75 5.20 21.60
CA LEU A 239 15.72 5.49 20.59
C LEU A 239 15.36 4.28 19.71
N TRP A 240 16.27 3.31 19.56
CA TRP A 240 16.05 2.05 18.84
C TRP A 240 14.95 1.16 19.47
N VAL A 241 14.62 1.38 20.74
CA VAL A 241 13.55 0.64 21.44
C VAL A 241 12.19 0.97 20.84
N ILE A 242 11.97 2.20 20.38
CA ILE A 242 10.70 2.63 19.79
C ILE A 242 10.37 1.83 18.51
N PRO A 243 11.22 1.82 17.46
CA PRO A 243 10.94 1.02 16.27
C PRO A 243 10.93 -0.48 16.57
N LEU A 244 11.69 -0.97 17.56
CA LEU A 244 11.58 -2.37 17.99
C LEU A 244 10.19 -2.68 18.58
N CYS A 245 9.65 -1.83 19.46
CA CYS A 245 8.31 -2.00 20.02
C CYS A 245 7.24 -2.00 18.91
N PHE A 246 7.33 -1.08 17.95
CA PHE A 246 6.44 -1.08 16.77
C PHE A 246 6.61 -2.33 15.92
N ALA A 247 7.84 -2.82 15.71
CA ALA A 247 8.10 -4.04 14.95
C ALA A 247 7.53 -5.28 15.65
N LEU A 248 7.67 -5.39 16.99
CA LEU A 248 7.12 -6.49 17.77
C LEU A 248 5.59 -6.45 17.81
N ALA A 249 5.00 -5.28 18.06
CA ALA A 249 3.54 -5.11 18.06
C ALA A 249 2.95 -5.39 16.67
N GLY A 250 3.58 -4.88 15.61
CA GLY A 250 3.24 -5.17 14.23
C GLY A 250 3.35 -6.66 13.92
N GLY A 251 4.48 -7.30 14.26
CA GLY A 251 4.69 -8.73 14.08
C GLY A 251 3.66 -9.60 14.79
N ALA A 252 3.29 -9.24 16.03
CA ALA A 252 2.23 -9.92 16.78
C ALA A 252 0.86 -9.76 16.10
N SER A 253 0.53 -8.54 15.63
CA SER A 253 -0.72 -8.28 14.89
C SER A 253 -0.79 -9.10 13.59
N MET A 254 0.31 -9.18 12.84
CA MET A 254 0.42 -10.00 11.63
C MET A 254 0.26 -11.49 11.94
N ALA A 255 0.88 -11.98 13.02
CA ALA A 255 0.73 -13.37 13.46
C ALA A 255 -0.73 -13.69 13.83
N TYR A 256 -1.43 -12.77 14.50
CA TYR A 256 -2.86 -12.91 14.77
C TYR A 256 -3.68 -12.95 13.49
N GLN A 257 -3.37 -12.11 12.50
CA GLN A 257 -4.05 -12.14 11.21
C GLN A 257 -3.90 -13.50 10.51
N VAL A 258 -2.70 -14.06 10.50
CA VAL A 258 -2.47 -15.40 9.92
C VAL A 258 -3.22 -16.48 10.71
N ALA A 259 -3.20 -16.42 12.04
CA ALA A 259 -3.88 -17.38 12.90
C ALA A 259 -5.41 -17.36 12.68
N TRP A 260 -6.02 -16.16 12.63
CA TRP A 260 -7.45 -15.99 12.37
C TRP A 260 -7.85 -16.45 10.98
N ASN A 261 -7.12 -16.05 9.93
CA ASN A 261 -7.38 -16.51 8.57
C ASN A 261 -7.32 -18.05 8.47
N ARG A 262 -6.36 -18.67 9.17
CA ARG A 262 -6.28 -20.13 9.22
C ARG A 262 -7.47 -20.75 9.94
N ALA A 263 -7.85 -20.21 11.10
CA ALA A 263 -8.99 -20.71 11.88
C ALA A 263 -10.31 -20.60 11.08
N LEU A 264 -10.53 -19.47 10.40
CA LEU A 264 -11.70 -19.24 9.56
C LEU A 264 -11.69 -20.10 8.29
N ALA A 265 -10.54 -20.30 7.65
CA ALA A 265 -10.43 -21.20 6.50
C ALA A 265 -10.72 -22.67 6.86
N LEU A 266 -10.43 -23.08 8.09
CA LEU A 266 -10.77 -24.42 8.58
C LEU A 266 -12.26 -24.59 8.87
N SER A 267 -12.96 -23.53 9.29
CA SER A 267 -14.39 -23.57 9.60
C SER A 267 -15.30 -23.29 8.39
N LEU A 268 -14.91 -22.35 7.51
CA LEU A 268 -15.68 -21.87 6.36
C LEU A 268 -15.17 -22.42 5.02
N GLY A 269 -14.12 -23.26 5.04
CA GLY A 269 -13.47 -23.80 3.84
C GLY A 269 -12.71 -22.75 3.02
N SER A 270 -12.43 -23.06 1.74
CA SER A 270 -11.77 -22.14 0.78
C SER A 270 -12.72 -21.07 0.22
N SER A 271 -13.74 -20.69 0.99
CA SER A 271 -14.70 -19.66 0.61
C SER A 271 -14.09 -18.26 0.67
N VAL A 272 -14.72 -17.32 -0.02
CA VAL A 272 -14.27 -15.90 -0.07
C VAL A 272 -14.23 -15.28 1.33
N TYR A 273 -15.18 -15.67 2.16
CA TYR A 273 -15.41 -15.15 3.50
C TYR A 273 -14.28 -15.47 4.48
N ALA A 274 -13.50 -16.53 4.23
CA ALA A 274 -12.38 -16.89 5.11
C ALA A 274 -11.20 -15.91 5.06
N PHE A 275 -11.20 -14.98 4.10
CA PHE A 275 -10.08 -14.07 3.83
C PHE A 275 -10.46 -12.59 3.99
N SER A 276 -11.62 -12.29 4.57
CA SER A 276 -12.15 -10.94 4.74
C SER A 276 -12.74 -10.75 6.12
#